data_AF-A0A0C3PDB3-F1
#
_entry.id   AF-A0A0C3PDB3-F1
#
_cell.length_a   1.000
_cell.length_b   1.000
_cell.length_c   1.000
_cell.angle_alpha   90.00
_cell.angle_beta   90.00
_cell.angle_gamma   90.00
#
_symmetry.space_group_name_H-M   'P 1'
#
loop_
_entity.id
_entity.type
_entity.pdbx_description
1 polymer ?
#
loop_
_entity_poly.entity_id
_entity_poly.type
_entity_poly.pdbx_seq_one_letter_code
_entity_poly.pdbx_strand_id
1 'polypeptide(L)'
;TLVINIGDQLAQWTNNVFRSTVHRAINRSGVRRYSIPLFFGTDYHVQIKPMPSCVSPERPPRYEPVAAGDYVHQHLQEVYY
;
A
#
# COMPACT_ATOMS: atom_id res chain seq x y z
N THR A 1 -4.57 4.77 -21.09
CA THR A 1 -4.48 5.52 -19.81
C THR A 1 -3.74 4.66 -18.81
N LEU A 2 -3.27 5.23 -17.71
CA LEU A 2 -2.72 4.47 -16.58
C LEU A 2 -3.72 4.52 -15.43
N VAL A 3 -3.95 3.36 -14.81
CA VAL A 3 -4.69 3.29 -13.55
C VAL A 3 -3.64 3.29 -12.44
N ILE A 4 -3.70 4.29 -11.57
CA ILE A 4 -2.80 4.43 -10.41
C ILE A 4 -3.65 4.25 -9.16
N ASN A 5 -3.25 3.32 -8.30
CA ASN A 5 -3.86 3.06 -7.01
C ASN A 5 -2.85 3.26 -5.88
N ILE A 6 -3.37 3.35 -4.66
CA ILE A 6 -2.61 3.53 -3.43
C ILE A 6 -2.47 2.16 -2.76
N GLY A 7 -1.24 1.82 -2.37
CA GLY A 7 -0.95 0.63 -1.56
C GLY A 7 -0.93 0.94 -0.07
N ASP A 8 -0.94 -0.13 0.74
CA ASP A 8 -1.10 -0.03 2.19
C ASP A 8 0.02 0.75 2.88
N GLN A 9 1.26 0.62 2.42
CA GLN A 9 2.38 1.39 2.97
C GLN A 9 2.15 2.90 2.87
N LEU A 10 1.64 3.39 1.73
CA LEU A 10 1.33 4.82 1.57
C LEU A 10 0.10 5.24 2.41
N ALA A 11 -0.88 4.35 2.58
CA ALA A 11 -2.00 4.59 3.49
C ALA A 11 -1.51 4.75 4.94
N GLN A 12 -0.62 3.85 5.41
CA GLN A 12 -0.01 3.95 6.74
C GLN A 12 0.84 5.21 6.90
N TRP A 13 1.68 5.50 5.90
CA TRP A 13 2.56 6.66 5.92
C TRP A 13 1.78 7.98 6.03
N THR A 14 0.62 8.04 5.37
CA THR A 14 -0.29 9.20 5.39
C THR A 14 -1.30 9.13 6.52
N ASN A 15 -1.14 8.23 7.49
CA ASN A 15 -2.05 8.05 8.62
C ASN A 15 -3.54 7.92 8.18
N ASN A 16 -3.77 7.23 7.07
CA ASN A 16 -5.06 7.06 6.38
C ASN A 16 -5.73 8.35 5.86
N VAL A 17 -4.97 9.44 5.65
CA VAL A 17 -5.46 10.55 4.80
C VAL A 17 -5.75 10.00 3.40
N PHE A 18 -4.84 9.19 2.86
CA PHE A 18 -5.07 8.42 1.66
C PHE A 18 -5.45 6.97 1.98
N ARG A 19 -6.36 6.41 1.19
CA ARG A 19 -6.90 5.07 1.41
C ARG A 19 -6.34 4.09 0.38
N SER A 20 -5.82 2.97 0.86
CA SER A 20 -5.56 1.79 0.05
C SER A 20 -6.88 1.06 -0.19
N THR A 21 -7.40 1.16 -1.42
CA THR A 21 -8.72 0.63 -1.76
C THR A 21 -8.61 -0.80 -2.27
N VAL A 22 -9.41 -1.70 -1.69
CA VAL A 22 -9.53 -3.09 -2.15
C VAL A 22 -10.02 -3.12 -3.59
N HIS A 23 -9.34 -3.89 -4.43
CA HIS A 23 -9.65 -4.01 -5.85
C HIS A 23 -9.47 -5.46 -6.34
N ARG A 24 -10.19 -5.84 -7.39
CA ARG A 24 -10.13 -7.18 -8.00
C ARG A 24 -10.27 -7.10 -9.52
N ALA A 25 -9.66 -8.03 -10.23
CA ALA A 25 -9.82 -8.18 -11.67
C ALA A 25 -10.78 -9.34 -11.99
N ILE A 26 -11.83 -9.06 -12.77
CA ILE A 26 -12.74 -10.07 -13.32
C ILE A 26 -12.81 -9.85 -14.82
N ASN A 27 -12.43 -10.86 -15.60
CA ASN A 27 -12.52 -10.78 -17.06
C ASN A 27 -13.91 -11.26 -17.54
N ARG A 28 -14.75 -10.33 -18.01
CA ARG A 28 -16.09 -10.64 -18.54
C ARG A 28 -16.21 -10.53 -20.07
N SER A 29 -15.13 -10.20 -20.76
CA SER A 29 -15.18 -9.87 -22.19
C SER A 29 -15.27 -11.09 -23.12
N GLY A 30 -15.07 -12.30 -22.59
CA GLY A 30 -15.00 -13.53 -23.40
C GLY A 30 -13.71 -13.66 -24.21
N VAL A 31 -12.81 -12.69 -24.16
CA VAL A 31 -11.50 -12.70 -24.85
C VAL A 31 -10.35 -12.54 -23.86
N ARG A 32 -9.12 -12.86 -24.28
CA ARG A 32 -7.92 -12.75 -23.43
C ARG A 32 -7.69 -11.29 -23.01
N ARG A 33 -7.51 -11.07 -21.71
CA ARG A 33 -7.17 -9.76 -21.12
C ARG A 33 -5.73 -9.82 -20.59
N TYR A 34 -4.90 -8.89 -21.04
CA TYR A 34 -3.53 -8.71 -20.55
C TYR A 34 -3.44 -7.44 -19.72
N SER A 35 -2.68 -7.49 -18.63
CA SER A 35 -2.37 -6.33 -17.78
C SER A 35 -0.98 -6.46 -17.21
N ILE A 36 -0.28 -5.33 -17.05
CA ILE A 36 1.07 -5.26 -16.51
C ILE A 36 1.01 -4.38 -15.27
N PRO A 37 0.90 -4.95 -14.05
CA PRO A 37 1.00 -4.18 -12.83
C PRO A 37 2.47 -3.82 -12.56
N LEU A 38 2.71 -2.56 -12.20
CA LEU A 38 3.96 -2.12 -11.62
C LEU A 38 3.71 -1.78 -10.15
N PHE A 39 4.41 -2.47 -9.26
CA PHE A 39 4.41 -2.15 -7.83
C PHE A 39 5.61 -1.25 -7.54
N PHE A 40 5.35 -0.05 -7.04
CA PHE A 40 6.36 0.92 -6.70
C PHE A 40 6.30 1.21 -5.20
N GLY A 41 7.46 1.21 -4.55
CA GLY A 41 7.59 1.40 -3.11
C GLY A 41 8.86 2.15 -2.78
N THR A 42 9.17 2.23 -1.48
CA THR A 42 10.40 2.84 -0.99
C THR A 42 11.52 1.82 -0.85
N ASP A 43 12.74 2.32 -0.62
CA ASP A 43 13.87 1.47 -0.28
C ASP A 43 13.58 0.62 0.95
N TYR A 44 14.14 -0.60 0.96
CA TYR A 44 13.84 -1.66 1.94
C TYR A 44 13.94 -1.21 3.40
N HIS A 45 14.90 -0.34 3.72
CA HIS A 45 15.18 0.11 5.08
C HIS A 45 14.43 1.38 5.49
N VAL A 46 13.64 1.98 4.60
CA VAL A 46 12.85 3.18 4.93
C VAL A 46 11.82 2.84 5.99
N GLN A 47 11.78 3.67 7.03
CA GLN A 47 10.81 3.56 8.12
C GLN A 47 9.49 4.18 7.70
N ILE A 48 8.48 3.34 7.49
CA ILE A 48 7.10 3.76 7.27
C ILE A 48 6.50 4.07 8.64
N LYS A 49 6.26 5.35 8.90
CA LYS A 49 5.61 5.85 10.12
C LYS A 49 4.74 7.05 9.78
N PRO A 50 3.63 7.31 10.49
CA PRO A 50 2.75 8.45 10.20
C PRO A 50 3.53 9.76 10.00
N MET A 51 3.37 10.40 8.83
CA MET A 51 4.03 11.66 8.52
C MET A 51 3.52 12.77 9.44
N PRO A 52 4.39 13.70 9.88
CA PRO A 52 3.97 14.80 10.76
C PRO A 52 2.80 15.63 10.20
N SER A 53 2.75 15.85 8.88
CA SER A 53 1.67 16.57 8.20
C SER A 53 0.34 15.81 8.16
N CYS A 54 0.34 14.53 8.52
CA CYS A 54 -0.85 13.67 8.58
C CYS A 54 -1.25 13.30 10.01
N VAL A 55 -0.64 13.93 11.01
CA VAL A 55 -0.92 13.72 12.43
C VAL A 55 -1.40 15.03 13.05
N SER A 56 -2.48 14.96 13.83
CA SER A 56 -3.01 16.09 14.61
C SER A 56 -3.62 15.56 15.92
N PRO A 57 -4.01 16.44 16.87
CA PRO A 57 -4.74 15.99 18.07
C PRO A 57 -6.03 15.20 17.75
N GLU A 58 -6.71 15.55 16.66
CA GLU A 58 -7.94 14.88 16.19
C GLU A 58 -7.63 13.63 15.33
N ARG A 59 -6.38 13.47 14.90
CA ARG A 59 -5.89 12.34 14.13
C ARG A 59 -4.53 11.89 14.66
N PRO A 60 -4.49 11.26 15.84
CA PRO A 60 -3.25 10.75 16.42
C PRO A 60 -2.61 9.70 15.50
N PRO A 61 -1.30 9.41 15.65
CA PRO A 61 -0.65 8.37 14.88
C PRO A 61 -1.32 7.02 15.13
N ARG A 62 -1.71 6.32 14.06
CA ARG A 62 -2.45 5.05 14.12
C ARG A 62 -1.58 3.81 13.95
N TYR A 63 -0.32 4.01 13.60
CA TYR A 63 0.59 2.95 13.18
C TYR A 63 1.94 3.13 13.87
N GLU A 64 2.48 2.02 14.37
CA GLU A 64 3.87 1.96 14.80
C GLU A 64 4.81 1.97 13.58
N PRO A 65 6.04 2.50 13.72
CA PRO A 65 7.03 2.44 12.65
C PRO A 65 7.34 1.00 12.23
N VAL A 66 7.42 0.77 10.92
CA VAL A 66 7.84 -0.50 10.32
C VAL A 66 8.80 -0.23 9.16
N ALA A 67 9.84 -1.05 8.98
CA ALA A 67 10.65 -0.96 7.77
C ALA A 67 9.83 -1.42 6.56
N ALA A 68 9.93 -0.70 5.43
CA ALA A 68 9.18 -1.01 4.22
C ALA A 68 9.42 -2.45 3.74
N GLY A 69 10.66 -2.92 3.84
CA GLY A 69 11.07 -4.27 3.49
C GLY A 69 10.44 -5.34 4.37
N ASP A 70 10.42 -5.13 5.68
CA ASP A 70 9.82 -6.07 6.64
C ASP A 70 8.32 -6.19 6.41
N TYR A 71 7.65 -5.07 6.14
CA TYR A 71 6.22 -5.07 5.81
C TYR A 71 5.93 -5.90 4.56
N VAL A 72 6.68 -5.70 3.47
CA VAL A 72 6.51 -6.49 2.24
C VAL A 72 6.80 -7.96 2.50
N HIS A 73 7.89 -8.26 3.22
CA HIS A 73 8.27 -9.63 3.53
C HIS A 73 7.17 -10.34 4.31
N GLN A 74 6.64 -9.72 5.37
CA GLN A 74 5.55 -10.29 6.17
C GLN A 74 4.30 -10.54 5.32
N HIS A 75 3.85 -9.58 4.50
CA HIS A 75 2.67 -9.77 3.64
C HIS A 75 2.86 -10.87 2.61
N LEU A 76 4.05 -10.98 2.01
CA LEU A 76 4.34 -12.07 1.08
C LEU A 76 4.38 -13.42 1.79
N GLN A 77 4.87 -13.48 3.03
CA GLN A 77 4.80 -14.68 3.85
C GLN A 77 3.34 -15.09 4.08
N GLU A 78 2.49 -14.19 4.58
CA GLU A 78 1.08 -14.46 4.88
C GLU A 78 0.23 -14.87 3.66
N VAL A 79 0.58 -14.40 2.46
CA VAL A 79 -0.20 -14.67 1.23
C VAL A 79 0.23 -15.96 0.54
N TYR A 80 1.53 -16.29 0.60
CA TYR A 80 2.10 -17.38 -0.21
C TYR A 80 2.57 -18.59 0.60
N TYR A 81 2.60 -18.50 1.92
CA TYR A 81 3.02 -19.57 2.84
C TYR A 81 2.01 -19.74 3.98
#